data_AF-A0AA92DM54-F1
#
_entry.id   AF-A0AA92DM54-F1
#
_cell.length_a   1.000
_cell.length_b   1.000
_cell.length_c   1.000
_cell.angle_alpha   90.00
_cell.angle_beta   90.00
_cell.angle_gamma   90.00
#
_symmetry.space_group_name_H-M   'P 1'
#
loop_
_entity.id
_entity.type
_entity.pdbx_description
1 polymer ?
#
loop_
_entity_poly.entity_id
_entity_poly.type
_entity_poly.pdbx_seq_one_letter_code
_entity_poly.pdbx_strand_id
1 'polypeptide(L)'
;MAETVKAVAAEDPAATRVLVASQQVAGLSGHSFTAILAQATQESGLDSAAKNSRSSAAGPFQFLESTWLDLFRRHGAAYGQGELASHIQVRNGVSSVKDPAIRRQILELRHDVDLSAGMAARYLAEGREALEKRLGRPASESESRMAYVLGSGGAAKLIRAAESTPGAVAADLLPSAANANHNLFHDRSSGRALTAAETVSRLTRRMEIDQREMFAAIGKAMDQPRRLEEGGASPLNPYQSV
;
A
#
# COMPACT_ATOMS: atom_id res chain seq x y z
N MET A 1 -8.64 0.69 15.07
CA MET A 1 -8.19 1.57 13.96
C MET A 1 -8.24 3.04 14.40
N ALA A 2 -9.42 3.63 14.62
CA ALA A 2 -9.56 5.06 15.01
C ALA A 2 -8.90 5.43 16.37
N GLU A 3 -8.92 4.52 17.34
CA GLU A 3 -8.25 4.73 18.64
C GLU A 3 -6.73 4.65 18.53
N THR A 4 -6.22 3.81 17.63
CA THR A 4 -4.79 3.59 17.34
C THR A 4 -4.17 4.79 16.66
N VAL A 5 -4.81 5.35 15.62
CA VAL A 5 -4.33 6.56 14.93
C VAL A 5 -4.30 7.75 15.89
N LYS A 6 -5.29 7.86 16.78
CA LYS A 6 -5.39 8.94 17.77
C LYS A 6 -4.34 8.86 18.88
N ALA A 7 -4.06 7.67 19.41
CA ALA A 7 -3.08 7.48 20.48
C ALA A 7 -1.64 7.65 19.96
N VAL A 8 -1.36 7.18 18.75
CA VAL A 8 0.00 7.17 18.20
C VAL A 8 0.41 8.56 17.67
N ALA A 9 -0.49 9.31 17.04
CA ALA A 9 -0.17 10.66 16.54
C ALA A 9 -0.03 11.73 17.64
N ALA A 10 -0.50 11.46 18.86
CA ALA A 10 -0.43 12.40 19.98
C ALA A 10 0.90 12.35 20.75
N GLU A 11 1.68 11.27 20.63
CA GLU A 11 2.89 11.04 21.46
C GLU A 11 4.10 10.43 20.71
N ASP A 12 3.97 10.01 19.44
CA ASP A 12 5.06 9.37 18.67
C ASP A 12 5.50 10.21 17.43
N PRO A 13 6.72 10.79 17.45
CA PRO A 13 7.30 11.49 16.30
C PRO A 13 7.41 10.63 15.03
N ALA A 14 7.66 9.33 15.17
CA ALA A 14 7.84 8.43 14.02
C ALA A 14 6.51 8.23 13.27
N ALA A 15 5.42 7.98 13.98
CA ALA A 15 4.10 7.87 13.38
C ALA A 15 3.61 9.18 12.78
N THR A 16 3.94 10.31 13.41
CA THR A 16 3.71 11.64 12.84
C THR A 16 4.45 11.79 11.50
N ARG A 17 5.70 11.31 11.40
CA ARG A 17 6.43 11.33 10.13
C ARG A 17 5.77 10.45 9.08
N VAL A 18 5.27 9.25 9.44
CA VAL A 18 4.55 8.36 8.50
C VAL A 18 3.31 9.04 7.94
N LEU A 19 2.57 9.78 8.78
CA LEU A 19 1.40 10.55 8.34
C LEU A 19 1.80 11.63 7.32
N VAL A 20 2.80 12.47 7.66
CA VAL A 20 3.25 13.56 6.78
C VAL A 20 3.82 13.00 5.46
N ALA A 21 4.64 11.96 5.53
CA ALA A 21 5.20 11.32 4.34
C ALA A 21 4.09 10.79 3.43
N SER A 22 3.08 10.10 3.99
CA SER A 22 1.92 9.60 3.24
C SER A 22 1.15 10.72 2.56
N GLN A 23 1.02 11.89 3.20
CA GLN A 23 0.36 13.06 2.62
C GLN A 23 1.17 13.63 1.44
N GLN A 24 2.49 13.72 1.59
CA GLN A 24 3.39 14.26 0.58
C GLN A 24 3.40 13.42 -0.70
N VAL A 25 3.29 12.09 -0.58
CA VAL A 25 3.37 11.18 -1.74
C VAL A 25 2.01 10.84 -2.36
N ALA A 26 0.90 11.27 -1.76
CA ALA A 26 -0.46 10.98 -2.23
C ALA A 26 -0.64 11.37 -3.71
N GLY A 27 -0.31 12.61 -4.06
CA GLY A 27 -0.44 13.12 -5.43
C GLY A 27 0.42 12.37 -6.46
N LEU A 28 1.54 11.75 -6.04
CA LEU A 28 2.44 11.02 -6.93
C LEU A 28 1.91 9.65 -7.36
N SER A 29 0.98 9.09 -6.59
CA SER A 29 0.51 7.72 -6.76
C SER A 29 -0.76 7.59 -7.62
N GLY A 30 -1.45 8.70 -7.87
CA GLY A 30 -2.82 8.67 -8.38
C GLY A 30 -3.85 8.10 -7.37
N HIS A 31 -3.43 7.84 -6.14
CA HIS A 31 -4.25 7.40 -5.01
C HIS A 31 -4.43 8.50 -3.97
N SER A 32 -5.50 8.40 -3.19
CA SER A 32 -5.74 9.34 -2.09
C SER A 32 -4.70 9.19 -0.98
N PHE A 33 -4.42 10.28 -0.26
CA PHE A 33 -3.63 10.25 0.99
C PHE A 33 -4.15 9.18 1.96
N THR A 34 -5.48 9.08 2.09
CA THR A 34 -6.12 8.07 2.93
C THR A 34 -5.86 6.64 2.49
N ALA A 35 -5.62 6.39 1.20
CA ALA A 35 -5.28 5.06 0.72
C ALA A 35 -3.88 4.64 1.17
N ILE A 36 -2.90 5.54 1.04
CA ILE A 36 -1.52 5.31 1.48
C ILE A 36 -1.44 5.20 3.01
N LEU A 37 -2.13 6.08 3.74
CA LEU A 37 -2.13 6.03 5.20
C LEU A 37 -2.81 4.77 5.75
N ALA A 38 -3.92 4.34 5.13
CA ALA A 38 -4.57 3.09 5.51
C ALA A 38 -3.66 1.88 5.29
N GLN A 39 -2.81 1.92 4.27
CA GLN A 39 -1.81 0.90 4.04
C GLN A 39 -0.81 0.82 5.21
N ALA A 40 -0.18 1.94 5.57
CA ALA A 40 0.76 1.97 6.70
C ALA A 40 0.09 1.57 8.04
N THR A 41 -1.16 1.99 8.25
CA THR A 41 -1.92 1.65 9.47
C THR A 41 -2.22 0.15 9.53
N GLN A 42 -2.63 -0.45 8.42
CA GLN A 42 -2.98 -1.88 8.35
C GLN A 42 -1.75 -2.79 8.47
N GLU A 43 -0.62 -2.33 7.94
CA GLU A 43 0.62 -3.12 7.89
C GLU A 43 1.44 -3.03 9.16
N SER A 44 1.64 -1.83 9.72
CA SER A 44 2.50 -1.63 10.89
C SER A 44 1.84 -0.92 12.07
N GLY A 45 0.60 -0.44 11.91
CA GLY A 45 0.01 0.47 12.91
C GLY A 45 0.71 1.82 12.99
N LEU A 46 1.35 2.26 11.89
CA LEU A 46 2.21 3.46 11.80
C LEU A 46 3.58 3.33 12.48
N ASP A 47 3.97 2.13 12.93
CA ASP A 47 5.31 1.86 13.45
C ASP A 47 6.33 1.81 12.30
N SER A 48 7.31 2.72 12.32
CA SER A 48 8.40 2.79 11.34
C SER A 48 9.46 1.70 11.53
N ALA A 49 9.59 1.17 12.74
CA ALA A 49 10.55 0.12 13.11
C ALA A 49 9.93 -1.29 12.98
N ALA A 50 8.67 -1.41 12.57
CA ALA A 50 7.94 -2.66 12.53
C ALA A 50 8.68 -3.75 11.75
N LYS A 51 8.74 -4.94 12.35
CA LYS A 51 9.37 -6.12 11.75
C LYS A 51 8.52 -7.37 12.00
N ASN A 52 8.14 -8.06 10.94
CA ASN A 52 7.38 -9.29 11.05
C ASN A 52 8.29 -10.45 11.47
N SER A 53 7.89 -11.24 12.47
CA SER A 53 8.66 -12.39 12.96
C SER A 53 8.55 -13.64 12.08
N ARG A 54 7.55 -13.69 11.19
CA ARG A 54 7.21 -14.85 10.34
C ARG A 54 7.54 -14.64 8.87
N SER A 55 7.96 -13.44 8.47
CA SER A 55 8.28 -13.12 7.08
C SER A 55 9.43 -12.12 7.00
N SER A 56 9.84 -11.76 5.78
CA SER A 56 10.85 -10.71 5.58
C SER A 56 10.27 -9.30 5.68
N ALA A 57 8.97 -9.12 5.91
CA ALA A 57 8.31 -7.81 5.94
C ALA A 57 8.89 -6.89 7.03
N ALA A 58 9.17 -5.65 6.64
CA ALA A 58 9.76 -4.64 7.53
C ALA A 58 9.35 -3.21 7.14
N GLY A 59 9.43 -2.29 8.10
CA GLY A 59 9.14 -0.87 7.92
C GLY A 59 7.66 -0.52 8.03
N PRO A 60 7.33 0.78 7.86
CA PRO A 60 5.95 1.26 8.03
C PRO A 60 4.95 0.71 7.01
N PHE A 61 5.44 0.21 5.87
CA PHE A 61 4.62 -0.39 4.81
C PHE A 61 4.83 -1.91 4.67
N GLN A 62 5.57 -2.54 5.60
CA GLN A 62 5.82 -3.99 5.65
C GLN A 62 6.26 -4.61 4.32
N PHE A 63 7.13 -3.93 3.58
CA PHE A 63 7.63 -4.47 2.32
C PHE A 63 8.40 -5.78 2.53
N LEU A 64 7.99 -6.83 1.80
CA LEU A 64 8.80 -8.03 1.65
C LEU A 64 10.11 -7.69 0.95
N GLU A 65 11.16 -8.45 1.27
CA GLU A 65 12.49 -8.24 0.65
C GLU A 65 12.44 -8.30 -0.88
N SER A 66 11.79 -9.32 -1.47
CA SER A 66 11.74 -9.48 -2.92
C SER A 66 11.04 -8.30 -3.61
N THR A 67 9.92 -7.87 -3.05
CA THR A 67 9.16 -6.71 -3.52
C THR A 67 9.98 -5.43 -3.40
N TRP A 68 10.65 -5.24 -2.26
CA TRP A 68 11.49 -4.07 -2.02
C TRP A 68 12.65 -4.00 -3.01
N LEU A 69 13.40 -5.09 -3.20
CA LEU A 69 14.53 -5.11 -4.13
C LEU A 69 14.09 -4.81 -5.56
N ASP A 70 12.94 -5.34 -6.00
CA ASP A 70 12.44 -5.02 -7.35
C ASP A 70 11.99 -3.56 -7.50
N LEU A 71 11.22 -3.02 -6.54
CA LEU A 71 10.82 -1.61 -6.54
C LEU A 71 12.02 -0.68 -6.46
N PHE A 72 12.95 -0.95 -5.55
CA PHE A 72 14.15 -0.14 -5.33
C PHE A 72 15.05 -0.14 -6.56
N ARG A 73 15.19 -1.27 -7.26
CA ARG A 73 15.92 -1.32 -8.53
C ARG A 73 15.29 -0.41 -9.59
N ARG A 74 13.96 -0.37 -9.67
CA ARG A 74 13.23 0.40 -10.69
C ARG A 74 13.14 1.89 -10.38
N HIS A 75 12.98 2.24 -9.09
CA HIS A 75 12.65 3.59 -8.67
C HIS A 75 13.67 4.25 -7.76
N GLY A 76 14.64 3.50 -7.21
CA GLY A 76 15.59 4.01 -6.22
C GLY A 76 16.38 5.23 -6.73
N ALA A 77 16.74 5.25 -8.01
CA ALA A 77 17.41 6.39 -8.63
C ALA A 77 16.59 7.69 -8.55
N ALA A 78 15.27 7.63 -8.70
CA ALA A 78 14.39 8.80 -8.58
C ALA A 78 14.35 9.38 -7.17
N TYR A 79 14.80 8.61 -6.17
CA TYR A 79 14.92 9.02 -4.77
C TYR A 79 16.39 9.21 -4.33
N GLY A 80 17.31 9.44 -5.27
CA GLY A 80 18.73 9.66 -4.98
C GLY A 80 19.51 8.39 -4.60
N GLN A 81 18.91 7.20 -4.70
CA GLN A 81 19.52 5.92 -4.35
C GLN A 81 20.06 5.16 -5.58
N GLY A 82 20.45 5.88 -6.63
CA GLY A 82 20.85 5.29 -7.91
C GLY A 82 22.04 4.34 -7.80
N GLU A 83 23.06 4.71 -7.03
CA GLU A 83 24.23 3.87 -6.77
C GLU A 83 23.84 2.55 -6.12
N LEU A 84 23.10 2.59 -5.00
CA LEU A 84 22.63 1.37 -4.33
C LEU A 84 21.72 0.53 -5.24
N ALA A 85 20.83 1.16 -6.02
CA ALA A 85 19.94 0.47 -6.93
C ALA A 85 20.70 -0.27 -8.04
N SER A 86 21.84 0.27 -8.50
CA SER A 86 22.67 -0.35 -9.55
C SER A 86 23.26 -1.71 -9.15
N HIS A 87 23.38 -1.99 -7.84
CA HIS A 87 23.85 -3.28 -7.34
C HIS A 87 22.80 -4.39 -7.40
N ILE A 88 21.54 -4.06 -7.71
CA ILE A 88 20.45 -5.04 -7.77
C ILE A 88 20.41 -5.68 -9.16
N GLN A 89 20.62 -7.00 -9.20
CA GLN A 89 20.58 -7.81 -10.40
C GLN A 89 19.27 -8.59 -10.48
N VAL A 90 18.74 -8.75 -11.68
CA VAL A 90 17.58 -9.61 -11.96
C VAL A 90 18.07 -10.92 -12.56
N ARG A 91 17.70 -12.05 -11.95
CA ARG A 91 17.92 -13.40 -12.50
C ARG A 91 16.61 -14.17 -12.48
N ASN A 92 16.20 -14.68 -13.64
CA ASN A 92 14.92 -15.40 -13.80
C ASN A 92 13.71 -14.63 -13.23
N GLY A 93 13.69 -13.31 -13.41
CA GLY A 93 12.63 -12.44 -12.88
C GLY A 93 12.73 -12.12 -11.39
N VAL A 94 13.77 -12.56 -10.69
CA VAL A 94 13.97 -12.32 -9.26
C VAL A 94 15.09 -11.31 -9.05
N SER A 95 14.77 -10.21 -8.35
CA SER A 95 15.74 -9.18 -7.95
C SER A 95 16.59 -9.67 -6.76
N SER A 96 17.90 -9.46 -6.82
CA SER A 96 18.88 -9.92 -5.84
C SER A 96 20.11 -9.02 -5.78
N VAL A 97 20.82 -9.00 -4.65
CA VAL A 97 22.06 -8.24 -4.46
C VAL A 97 23.16 -9.22 -4.06
N LYS A 98 24.27 -9.21 -4.81
CA LYS A 98 25.37 -10.17 -4.61
C LYS A 98 26.16 -9.90 -3.33
N ASP A 99 26.45 -8.63 -3.05
CA ASP A 99 27.20 -8.22 -1.87
C ASP A 99 26.28 -8.21 -0.62
N PRO A 100 26.57 -9.00 0.42
CA PRO A 100 25.73 -9.07 1.62
C PRO A 100 25.66 -7.76 2.42
N ALA A 101 26.71 -6.94 2.40
CA ALA A 101 26.75 -5.66 3.10
C ALA A 101 25.87 -4.64 2.38
N ILE A 102 25.99 -4.56 1.05
CA ILE A 102 25.14 -3.67 0.23
C ILE A 102 23.68 -4.13 0.30
N ARG A 103 23.42 -5.44 0.24
CA ARG A 103 22.07 -5.99 0.42
C ARG A 103 21.46 -5.52 1.73
N ARG A 104 22.22 -5.56 2.83
CA ARG A 104 21.75 -5.09 4.14
C ARG A 104 21.42 -3.60 4.10
N GLN A 105 22.29 -2.76 3.55
CA GLN A 105 22.05 -1.32 3.42
C GLN A 105 20.74 -1.05 2.66
N ILE A 106 20.53 -1.70 1.51
CA ILE A 106 19.29 -1.55 0.74
C ILE A 106 18.08 -1.99 1.54
N LEU A 107 18.16 -3.10 2.29
CA LEU A 107 17.01 -3.62 3.03
C LEU A 107 16.67 -2.81 4.29
N GLU A 108 17.65 -2.18 4.92
CA GLU A 108 17.44 -1.26 6.06
C GLU A 108 16.70 0.00 5.64
N LEU A 109 16.82 0.43 4.38
CA LEU A 109 16.07 1.58 3.84
C LEU A 109 14.54 1.37 3.82
N ARG A 110 14.05 0.16 4.11
CA ARG A 110 12.61 -0.06 4.41
C ARG A 110 12.15 0.64 5.69
N HIS A 111 13.06 0.95 6.60
CA HIS A 111 12.77 1.72 7.81
C HIS A 111 12.86 3.24 7.58
N ASP A 112 13.40 3.68 6.44
CA ASP A 112 13.29 5.08 6.03
C ASP A 112 11.83 5.37 5.65
N VAL A 113 11.18 6.22 6.46
CA VAL A 113 9.75 6.51 6.35
C VAL A 113 9.40 7.18 5.03
N ASP A 114 10.23 8.13 4.58
CA ASP A 114 9.96 8.94 3.39
C ASP A 114 10.16 8.13 2.12
N LEU A 115 11.27 7.39 2.07
CA LEU A 115 11.54 6.51 0.95
C LEU A 115 10.51 5.40 0.87
N SER A 116 10.13 4.80 2.00
CA SER A 116 9.11 3.76 2.02
C SER A 116 7.74 4.27 1.61
N ALA A 117 7.36 5.48 2.03
CA ALA A 117 6.13 6.10 1.56
C ALA A 117 6.17 6.35 0.04
N GLY A 118 7.29 6.87 -0.48
CA GLY A 118 7.49 7.06 -1.92
C GLY A 118 7.44 5.75 -2.71
N MET A 119 8.03 4.68 -2.20
CA MET A 119 7.96 3.35 -2.81
C MET A 119 6.55 2.75 -2.76
N ALA A 120 5.81 2.96 -1.67
CA ALA A 120 4.40 2.56 -1.57
C ALA A 120 3.53 3.30 -2.59
N ALA A 121 3.73 4.60 -2.74
CA ALA A 121 3.06 5.41 -3.76
C ALA A 121 3.33 4.86 -5.18
N ARG A 122 4.59 4.54 -5.51
CA ARG A 122 4.95 3.96 -6.82
C ARG A 122 4.34 2.58 -7.03
N TYR A 123 4.36 1.72 -6.01
CA TYR A 123 3.78 0.38 -6.09
C TYR A 123 2.28 0.41 -6.37
N LEU A 124 1.55 1.31 -5.69
CA LEU A 124 0.12 1.51 -5.90
C LEU A 124 -0.18 2.06 -7.30
N ALA A 125 0.57 3.07 -7.74
CA ALA A 125 0.44 3.64 -9.10
C ALA A 125 0.62 2.56 -10.18
N GLU A 126 1.64 1.72 -10.07
CA GLU A 126 1.88 0.63 -11.04
C GLU A 126 0.77 -0.41 -11.03
N GLY A 127 0.26 -0.75 -9.84
CA GLY A 127 -0.88 -1.64 -9.69
C GLY A 127 -2.13 -1.09 -10.39
N ARG A 128 -2.39 0.20 -10.23
CA ARG A 128 -3.48 0.93 -10.90
C ARG A 128 -3.28 0.96 -12.41
N GLU A 129 -2.12 1.37 -12.90
CA GLU A 129 -1.83 1.40 -14.34
C GLU A 129 -1.97 0.02 -14.99
N ALA A 130 -1.47 -1.03 -14.31
CA ALA A 130 -1.59 -2.39 -14.79
C ALA A 130 -3.05 -2.85 -14.83
N LEU A 131 -3.87 -2.43 -13.86
CA LEU A 131 -5.31 -2.70 -13.87
C LEU A 131 -6.00 -1.95 -15.01
N GLU A 132 -5.74 -0.66 -15.17
CA GLU A 132 -6.35 0.18 -16.22
C GLU A 132 -6.05 -0.36 -17.61
N LYS A 133 -4.79 -0.75 -17.88
CA LYS A 133 -4.38 -1.42 -19.11
C LYS A 133 -5.17 -2.70 -19.35
N ARG A 134 -5.44 -3.48 -18.31
CA ARG A 134 -6.21 -4.73 -18.39
C ARG A 134 -7.70 -4.50 -18.55
N LEU A 135 -8.25 -3.39 -18.05
CA LEU A 135 -9.67 -3.04 -18.17
C LEU A 135 -9.96 -2.33 -19.50
N GLY A 136 -9.01 -1.56 -20.03
CA GLY A 136 -9.21 -0.68 -21.19
C GLY A 136 -9.94 0.61 -20.83
N ARG A 137 -10.00 0.96 -19.54
CA ARG A 137 -10.62 2.18 -19.00
C ARG A 137 -9.93 2.61 -17.71
N PRO A 138 -10.08 3.88 -17.28
CA PRO A 138 -9.66 4.31 -15.96
C PRO A 138 -10.30 3.45 -14.86
N ALA A 139 -9.54 3.20 -13.79
CA ALA A 139 -9.99 2.46 -12.62
C ALA A 139 -10.54 3.43 -11.58
N SER A 140 -11.60 3.06 -10.87
CA SER A 140 -11.97 3.77 -9.63
C SER A 140 -10.96 3.48 -8.52
N GLU A 141 -10.92 4.34 -7.49
CA GLU A 141 -10.06 4.12 -6.32
C GLU A 141 -10.27 2.74 -5.68
N SER A 142 -11.53 2.32 -5.57
CA SER A 142 -11.91 1.01 -5.04
C SER A 142 -11.38 -0.13 -5.92
N GLU A 143 -11.45 -0.01 -7.24
CA GLU A 143 -10.88 -1.00 -8.15
C GLU A 143 -9.36 -1.05 -8.08
N SER A 144 -8.69 0.10 -8.00
CA SER A 144 -7.24 0.14 -7.82
C SER A 144 -6.81 -0.51 -6.50
N ARG A 145 -7.58 -0.35 -5.42
CA ARG A 145 -7.35 -1.06 -4.15
C ARG A 145 -7.67 -2.55 -4.23
N MET A 146 -8.63 -2.97 -5.06
CA MET A 146 -8.82 -4.39 -5.36
C MET A 146 -7.60 -5.00 -6.04
N ALA A 147 -6.92 -4.26 -6.94
CA ALA A 147 -5.67 -4.71 -7.54
C ALA A 147 -4.53 -4.86 -6.53
N TYR A 148 -4.49 -4.07 -5.46
CA TYR A 148 -3.55 -4.28 -4.37
C TYR A 148 -3.76 -5.64 -3.68
N VAL A 149 -5.02 -5.99 -3.38
CA VAL A 149 -5.38 -7.22 -2.65
C VAL A 149 -5.29 -8.47 -3.55
N LEU A 150 -5.77 -8.38 -4.78
CA LEU A 150 -5.96 -9.52 -5.68
C LEU A 150 -4.87 -9.62 -6.77
N GLY A 151 -3.98 -8.64 -6.84
CA GLY A 151 -3.16 -8.38 -8.03
C GLY A 151 -3.98 -7.77 -9.17
N SER A 152 -3.34 -7.01 -10.06
CA SER A 152 -4.01 -6.35 -11.20
C SER A 152 -4.73 -7.34 -12.13
N GLY A 153 -4.15 -8.53 -12.34
CA GLY A 153 -4.77 -9.60 -13.13
C GLY A 153 -6.02 -10.19 -12.46
N GLY A 154 -5.95 -10.49 -11.16
CA GLY A 154 -7.06 -11.05 -10.41
C GLY A 154 -8.22 -10.05 -10.29
N ALA A 155 -7.91 -8.79 -9.98
CA ALA A 155 -8.89 -7.71 -9.94
C ALA A 155 -9.58 -7.53 -11.30
N ALA A 156 -8.81 -7.44 -12.40
CA ALA A 156 -9.40 -7.31 -13.73
C ALA A 156 -10.33 -8.48 -14.09
N LYS A 157 -9.94 -9.72 -13.76
CA LYS A 157 -10.77 -10.92 -13.99
C LYS A 157 -12.07 -10.85 -13.20
N LEU A 158 -12.00 -10.47 -11.92
CA LEU A 158 -13.17 -10.37 -11.06
C LEU A 158 -14.12 -9.24 -11.50
N ILE A 159 -13.59 -8.06 -11.82
CA ILE A 159 -14.36 -6.90 -12.28
C ILE A 159 -15.10 -7.25 -13.58
N ARG A 160 -14.39 -7.79 -14.57
CA ARG A 160 -15.02 -8.21 -15.84
C ARG A 160 -16.10 -9.27 -15.62
N ALA A 161 -15.85 -10.25 -14.74
CA ALA A 161 -16.86 -11.25 -14.42
C ALA A 161 -18.08 -10.65 -13.70
N ALA A 162 -17.90 -9.65 -12.83
CA ALA A 162 -19.03 -8.96 -12.21
C ALA A 162 -19.88 -8.20 -13.24
N GLU A 163 -19.27 -7.67 -14.30
CA GLU A 163 -19.96 -6.98 -15.40
C GLU A 163 -20.64 -7.97 -16.37
N SER A 164 -19.97 -9.05 -16.78
CA SER A 164 -20.45 -9.96 -17.83
C SER A 164 -21.21 -11.19 -17.31
N THR A 165 -20.88 -11.65 -16.10
CA THR A 165 -21.37 -12.91 -15.52
C THR A 165 -21.51 -12.78 -14.00
N PRO A 166 -22.35 -11.85 -13.52
CA PRO A 166 -22.38 -11.43 -12.11
C PRO A 166 -22.64 -12.56 -11.11
N GLY A 167 -23.30 -13.64 -11.54
CA GLY A 167 -23.60 -14.83 -10.74
C GLY A 167 -22.47 -15.87 -10.67
N ALA A 168 -21.36 -15.70 -11.41
CA ALA A 168 -20.23 -16.63 -11.37
C ALA A 168 -19.62 -16.67 -9.96
N VAL A 169 -19.25 -17.85 -9.48
CA VAL A 169 -18.64 -18.01 -8.15
C VAL A 169 -17.24 -17.41 -8.16
N ALA A 170 -16.99 -16.43 -7.29
CA ALA A 170 -15.72 -15.69 -7.28
C ALA A 170 -14.53 -16.57 -6.88
N ALA A 171 -14.75 -17.55 -6.01
CA ALA A 171 -13.73 -18.50 -5.58
C ALA A 171 -13.24 -19.39 -6.73
N ASP A 172 -14.10 -19.74 -7.69
CA ASP A 172 -13.73 -20.51 -8.88
C ASP A 172 -12.95 -19.66 -9.88
N LEU A 173 -13.24 -18.37 -9.94
CA LEU A 173 -12.50 -17.42 -10.77
C LEU A 173 -11.08 -17.17 -10.23
N LEU A 174 -10.92 -17.11 -8.90
CA LEU A 174 -9.69 -16.72 -8.23
C LEU A 174 -9.33 -17.69 -7.08
N PRO A 175 -9.04 -18.97 -7.36
CA PRO A 175 -8.90 -20.00 -6.33
C PRO A 175 -7.75 -19.72 -5.36
N SER A 176 -6.60 -19.26 -5.85
CA SER A 176 -5.47 -18.91 -4.98
C SER A 176 -5.78 -17.74 -4.05
N ALA A 177 -6.48 -16.72 -4.54
CA ALA A 177 -6.88 -15.57 -3.73
C ALA A 177 -7.94 -15.95 -2.70
N ALA A 178 -8.89 -16.83 -3.08
CA ALA A 178 -9.90 -17.37 -2.19
C ALA A 178 -9.30 -18.22 -1.07
N ASN A 179 -8.30 -19.04 -1.38
CA ASN A 179 -7.59 -19.83 -0.36
C ASN A 179 -6.82 -18.92 0.62
N ALA A 180 -6.13 -17.90 0.12
CA ALA A 180 -5.40 -16.96 0.96
C ALA A 180 -6.34 -16.04 1.78
N ASN A 181 -7.54 -15.77 1.27
CA ASN A 181 -8.47 -14.78 1.83
C ASN A 181 -9.90 -15.32 1.92
N HIS A 182 -10.09 -16.47 2.56
CA HIS A 182 -11.38 -17.19 2.59
C HIS A 182 -12.59 -16.29 2.88
N ASN A 183 -12.46 -15.40 3.87
CA ASN A 183 -13.51 -14.48 4.33
C ASN A 183 -13.87 -13.37 3.32
N LEU A 184 -13.07 -13.15 2.27
CA LEU A 184 -13.40 -12.23 1.18
C LEU A 184 -14.26 -12.90 0.10
N PHE A 185 -14.17 -14.23 -0.01
CA PHE A 185 -14.82 -15.02 -1.06
C PHE A 185 -16.01 -15.84 -0.56
N HIS A 186 -16.21 -15.92 0.76
CA HIS A 186 -17.31 -16.66 1.38
C HIS A 186 -18.06 -15.78 2.38
N ASP A 187 -19.36 -15.97 2.45
CA ASP A 187 -20.20 -15.39 3.48
C ASP A 187 -19.85 -16.00 4.84
N ARG A 188 -19.63 -15.16 5.86
CA ARG A 188 -19.17 -15.63 7.17
C ARG A 188 -20.23 -16.40 7.96
N SER A 189 -21.50 -16.07 7.74
CA SER A 189 -22.61 -16.66 8.49
C SER A 189 -23.04 -18.00 7.91
N SER A 190 -23.15 -18.07 6.59
CA SER A 190 -23.64 -19.25 5.88
C SER A 190 -22.53 -20.14 5.31
N GLY A 191 -21.30 -19.66 5.20
CA GLY A 191 -20.19 -20.34 4.52
C GLY A 191 -20.33 -20.38 3.00
N ARG A 192 -21.41 -19.82 2.45
CA ARG A 192 -21.71 -19.83 1.01
C ARG A 192 -20.65 -19.04 0.23
N ALA A 193 -20.17 -19.61 -0.88
CA ALA A 193 -19.31 -18.89 -1.81
C ALA A 193 -20.05 -17.70 -2.43
N LEU A 194 -19.36 -16.56 -2.47
CA LEU A 194 -19.87 -15.32 -3.01
C LEU A 194 -19.76 -15.30 -4.53
N THR A 195 -20.71 -14.64 -5.18
CA THR A 195 -20.62 -14.39 -6.62
C THR A 195 -19.64 -13.27 -6.95
N ALA A 196 -19.25 -13.13 -8.21
CA ALA A 196 -18.37 -12.07 -8.68
C ALA A 196 -18.91 -10.68 -8.29
N ALA A 197 -20.20 -10.43 -8.51
CA ALA A 197 -20.83 -9.16 -8.13
C ALA A 197 -20.88 -8.94 -6.62
N GLU A 198 -21.14 -9.99 -5.83
CA GLU A 198 -21.14 -9.91 -4.36
C GLU A 198 -19.73 -9.63 -3.81
N THR A 199 -18.70 -10.24 -4.37
CA THR A 199 -17.31 -10.03 -3.96
C THR A 199 -16.83 -8.62 -4.30
N VAL A 200 -17.11 -8.12 -5.52
CA VAL A 200 -16.80 -6.72 -5.88
C VAL A 200 -17.52 -5.75 -4.95
N SER A 201 -18.82 -5.93 -4.73
CA SER A 201 -19.61 -5.05 -3.85
C SER A 201 -19.08 -5.05 -2.42
N ARG A 202 -18.67 -6.21 -1.91
CA ARG A 202 -18.09 -6.36 -0.57
C ARG A 202 -16.74 -5.65 -0.45
N LEU A 203 -15.87 -5.81 -1.44
CA LEU A 203 -14.56 -5.16 -1.46
C LEU A 203 -14.70 -3.63 -1.53
N THR A 204 -15.54 -3.13 -2.44
CA THR A 204 -15.83 -1.69 -2.57
C THR A 204 -16.38 -1.13 -1.26
N ARG A 205 -17.42 -1.76 -0.68
CA ARG A 205 -18.02 -1.28 0.57
C ARG A 205 -17.01 -1.26 1.72
N ARG A 206 -16.19 -2.30 1.86
CA ARG A 206 -15.15 -2.35 2.89
C ARG A 206 -14.18 -1.18 2.73
N MET A 207 -13.70 -0.95 1.51
CA MET A 207 -12.74 0.12 1.22
C MET A 207 -13.32 1.52 1.47
N GLU A 208 -14.60 1.74 1.16
CA GLU A 208 -15.30 2.99 1.46
C GLU A 208 -15.49 3.23 2.96
N ILE A 209 -15.75 2.17 3.73
CA ILE A 209 -15.83 2.26 5.20
C ILE A 209 -14.46 2.61 5.77
N ASP A 210 -13.42 1.85 5.38
CA ASP A 210 -12.04 2.07 5.84
C ASP A 210 -11.58 3.51 5.52
N GLN A 211 -11.91 4.03 4.33
CA GLN A 211 -11.60 5.40 3.93
C GLN A 211 -12.34 6.44 4.78
N ARG A 212 -13.65 6.26 5.01
CA ARG A 212 -14.46 7.20 5.82
C ARG A 212 -13.99 7.24 7.28
N GLU A 213 -13.74 6.09 7.88
CA GLU A 213 -13.23 6.01 9.25
C GLU A 213 -11.85 6.68 9.37
N MET A 214 -10.98 6.47 8.38
CA MET A 214 -9.67 7.13 8.34
C MET A 214 -9.80 8.66 8.24
N PHE A 215 -10.66 9.17 7.36
CA PHE A 215 -10.91 10.62 7.26
C PHE A 215 -11.43 11.21 8.56
N ALA A 216 -12.39 10.55 9.22
CA ALA A 216 -12.91 11.00 10.51
C ALA A 216 -11.82 11.00 11.60
N ALA A 217 -10.95 9.99 11.61
CA ALA A 217 -9.83 9.91 12.54
C ALA A 217 -8.79 11.02 12.32
N ILE A 218 -8.40 11.29 11.06
CA ILE A 218 -7.48 12.37 10.71
C ILE A 218 -8.07 13.73 11.08
N GLY A 219 -9.33 14.00 10.70
CA GLY A 219 -9.99 15.26 11.01
C GLY A 219 -10.02 15.53 12.51
N LYS A 220 -10.36 14.53 13.32
CA LYS A 220 -10.34 14.61 14.78
C LYS A 220 -8.92 14.82 15.36
N ALA A 221 -7.88 14.29 14.72
CA ALA A 221 -6.49 14.48 15.15
C ALA A 221 -5.93 15.86 14.76
N MET A 222 -6.41 16.46 13.66
CA MET A 222 -5.99 17.78 13.20
C MET A 222 -6.69 18.94 13.91
N ASP A 223 -7.91 18.74 14.41
CA ASP A 223 -8.74 19.78 15.05
C ASP A 223 -8.44 19.98 16.55
N GLN A 224 -7.47 19.25 17.11
CA GLN A 224 -6.99 19.50 18.47
C GLN A 224 -5.92 20.60 18.47
N PRO A 225 -6.03 21.64 19.33
CA PRO A 225 -5.07 22.74 19.35
C PRO A 225 -3.69 22.23 19.72
N ARG A 226 -2.77 22.22 18.74
CA ARG A 226 -1.35 21.96 18.96
C ARG A 226 -0.78 23.12 19.78
N ARG A 227 -0.14 22.84 20.91
CA ARG A 227 0.82 23.80 21.49
C ARG A 227 1.96 23.94 20.47
N LEU A 228 2.01 25.12 19.85
CA LEU A 228 3.01 25.49 18.85
C LEU A 228 4.36 25.63 19.54
N GLU A 229 5.34 24.80 19.15
CA GLU A 229 6.75 25.14 19.22
C GLU A 229 7.20 25.30 17.75
N GLU A 230 7.77 26.47 17.45
CA GLU A 230 8.01 27.00 16.12
C GLU A 230 9.17 26.29 15.39
N GLY A 231 9.07 26.21 14.05
CA GLY A 231 10.23 26.38 13.16
C GLY A 231 11.06 25.16 12.80
N GLY A 232 10.52 24.24 12.00
CA GLY A 232 11.32 23.27 11.23
C GLY A 232 10.95 23.32 9.75
N ALA A 233 11.78 23.95 8.92
CA ALA A 233 11.61 23.94 7.47
C ALA A 233 11.58 22.49 6.93
N SER A 234 10.63 22.18 6.04
CA SER A 234 10.43 20.84 5.50
C SER A 234 11.63 20.43 4.62
N PRO A 235 12.34 19.32 4.90
CA PRO A 235 13.54 18.92 4.16
C PRO A 235 13.29 18.39 2.73
N LEU A 236 12.03 18.37 2.27
CA LEU A 236 11.63 17.83 0.95
C LEU A 236 11.35 18.91 -0.11
N ASN A 237 11.79 20.15 0.13
CA ASN A 237 11.74 21.22 -0.87
C ASN A 237 12.52 20.92 -2.19
N PRO A 238 13.56 20.06 -2.27
CA PRO A 238 14.27 19.87 -3.54
C PRO A 238 13.63 18.88 -4.54
N TYR A 239 12.50 18.23 -4.23
CA TYR A 239 11.87 17.24 -5.15
C TYR A 239 10.57 17.70 -5.80
N GLN A 240 10.26 19.00 -5.77
CA GLN A 240 8.99 19.56 -6.32
C GLN A 240 9.01 19.88 -7.83
N SER A 241 10.01 19.45 -8.59
CA SER A 241 10.03 19.72 -10.04
C SER A 241 10.74 18.63 -10.83
N VAL A 242 9.93 17.72 -11.42
CA VAL A 242 10.09 17.12 -12.76
C VAL A 242 8.70 16.84 -13.32
#